data_AF-A0A949PAB8-F1
#
_entry.id   AF-A0A949PAB8-F1
#
_cell.length_a   1.000
_cell.length_b   1.000
_cell.length_c   1.000
_cell.angle_alpha   90.00
_cell.angle_beta   90.00
_cell.angle_gamma   90.00
#
_symmetry.space_group_name_H-M   'P 1'
#
loop_
_entity.id
_entity.type
_entity.pdbx_description
1 polymer ?
#
loop_
_entity_poly.entity_id
_entity_poly.type
_entity_poly.pdbx_seq_one_letter_code
_entity_poly.pdbx_strand_id
1 'polypeptide(L)'
;MRPTRHPLRTKRSKAAAILLAGTFALAACGGDDAGSSGSNAEGDSATEAPAPPDEVAVVPASDIESNVLPDVVVNNVTLGNQVNLRNMVPSEKPVLVWMWAPH
;
A
#
# COMPACT_ATOMS: atom_id res chain seq x y z
N MET A 1 28.45 -36.07 -46.89
CA MET A 1 28.55 -36.31 -45.43
C MET A 1 27.33 -35.68 -44.75
N ARG A 2 26.44 -36.51 -44.21
CA ARG A 2 25.28 -36.10 -43.39
C ARG A 2 25.53 -36.59 -41.96
N PRO A 3 25.52 -35.73 -40.93
CA PRO A 3 25.47 -36.20 -39.56
C PRO A 3 24.05 -36.62 -39.18
N THR A 4 24.01 -37.76 -38.48
CA THR A 4 22.89 -38.55 -38.01
C THR A 4 22.20 -37.95 -36.78
N ARG A 5 20.92 -38.30 -36.63
CA ARG A 5 19.95 -37.82 -35.63
C ARG A 5 20.29 -38.27 -34.21
N HIS A 6 19.89 -37.48 -33.21
CA HIS A 6 19.32 -38.04 -31.97
C HIS A 6 18.04 -37.29 -31.56
N PRO A 7 16.91 -38.00 -31.39
CA PRO A 7 15.66 -37.40 -30.93
C PRO A 7 15.70 -37.18 -29.41
N LEU A 8 15.36 -35.97 -28.95
CA LEU A 8 15.09 -35.72 -27.54
C LEU A 8 13.78 -36.41 -27.16
N ARG A 9 13.95 -37.52 -26.44
CA ARG A 9 12.91 -38.41 -25.96
C ARG A 9 12.23 -37.80 -24.74
N THR A 10 10.91 -37.83 -24.82
CA THR A 10 9.85 -37.44 -23.88
C THR A 10 10.10 -37.82 -22.42
N LYS A 11 9.78 -36.90 -21.49
CA LYS A 11 9.16 -37.25 -20.20
C LYS A 11 8.05 -36.22 -19.89
N ARG A 12 6.81 -36.61 -20.18
CA ARG A 12 5.61 -35.99 -19.62
C ARG A 12 5.50 -36.48 -18.18
N SER A 13 5.88 -35.66 -17.21
CA SER A 13 5.60 -35.93 -15.80
C SER A 13 4.22 -35.37 -15.47
N LYS A 14 3.27 -36.29 -15.25
CA LYS A 14 1.98 -36.02 -14.60
C LYS A 14 2.16 -36.10 -13.08
N ALA A 15 1.29 -35.39 -12.37
CA ALA A 15 1.09 -35.35 -10.92
C ALA A 15 2.12 -34.48 -10.16
N ALA A 16 1.75 -33.69 -9.14
CA ALA A 16 0.59 -33.81 -8.26
C ALA A 16 0.07 -32.42 -7.85
N ALA A 17 -1.25 -32.31 -7.78
CA ALA A 17 -1.93 -31.22 -7.10
C ALA A 17 -1.65 -31.32 -5.60
N ILE A 18 -0.99 -30.31 -5.03
CA ILE A 18 -0.86 -30.16 -3.58
C ILE A 18 -1.93 -29.16 -3.15
N LEU A 19 -3.04 -29.70 -2.67
CA LEU A 19 -4.05 -28.99 -1.88
C LEU A 19 -3.42 -28.60 -0.54
N LEU A 20 -3.00 -27.35 -0.42
CA LEU A 20 -2.78 -26.73 0.89
C LEU A 20 -4.07 -26.02 1.30
N ALA A 21 -4.89 -26.77 2.04
CA ALA A 21 -5.97 -26.22 2.85
C ALA A 21 -5.35 -25.41 3.99
N GLY A 22 -5.04 -24.15 3.72
CA GLY A 22 -4.73 -23.16 4.74
C GLY A 22 -6.03 -22.51 5.17
N THR A 23 -6.56 -22.93 6.32
CA THR A 23 -7.67 -22.28 7.01
C THR A 23 -7.27 -20.86 7.40
N PHE A 24 -7.59 -19.88 6.55
CA PHE A 24 -7.69 -18.49 6.96
C PHE A 24 -9.06 -18.31 7.60
N ALA A 25 -9.06 -18.06 8.91
CA ALA A 25 -10.23 -17.60 9.62
C ALA A 25 -10.61 -16.22 9.07
N LEU A 26 -11.59 -16.22 8.16
CA LEU A 26 -12.37 -15.04 7.79
C LEU A 26 -13.23 -14.65 9.00
N ALA A 27 -12.66 -13.93 9.95
CA ALA A 27 -13.42 -13.02 10.79
C ALA A 27 -13.54 -11.69 10.02
N ALA A 28 -14.31 -11.71 8.93
CA ALA A 28 -14.71 -10.53 8.17
C ALA A 28 -16.15 -10.75 7.70
N CYS A 29 -16.98 -9.71 7.87
CA CYS A 29 -18.45 -9.70 7.74
C CYS A 29 -19.16 -10.53 8.83
N GLY A 30 -19.85 -9.97 9.83
CA GLY A 30 -20.71 -8.79 9.72
C GLY A 30 -22.00 -9.21 9.02
N GLY A 31 -22.95 -9.77 9.78
CA GLY A 31 -24.23 -10.22 9.24
C GLY A 31 -25.04 -11.05 10.23
N ASP A 32 -25.61 -10.39 11.23
CA ASP A 32 -26.63 -10.97 12.10
C ASP A 32 -27.64 -9.91 12.51
N ASP A 33 -28.64 -9.71 11.65
CA ASP A 33 -29.95 -9.20 12.06
C ASP A 33 -30.73 -10.35 12.72
N ALA A 34 -30.87 -10.32 14.04
CA ALA A 34 -32.15 -10.57 14.74
C ALA A 34 -31.97 -10.57 16.27
N GLY A 35 -32.46 -9.51 16.92
CA GLY A 35 -33.11 -9.66 18.23
C GLY A 35 -32.59 -8.80 19.39
N SER A 36 -33.30 -7.68 19.62
CA SER A 36 -33.67 -7.15 20.95
C SER A 36 -32.55 -6.81 21.95
N SER A 37 -32.27 -5.50 22.10
CA SER A 37 -32.60 -4.73 23.31
C SER A 37 -32.21 -3.27 23.12
N GLY A 38 -33.13 -2.36 23.43
CA GLY A 38 -32.86 -0.93 23.39
C GLY A 38 -31.84 -0.51 24.44
N SER A 39 -30.84 0.24 23.99
CA SER A 39 -30.15 1.25 24.79
C SER A 39 -29.56 2.27 23.83
N ASN A 40 -30.26 3.39 23.65
CA ASN A 40 -29.68 4.59 23.05
C ASN A 40 -28.66 5.16 24.03
N ALA A 41 -27.39 5.02 23.69
CA ALA A 41 -26.33 5.89 24.14
C ALA A 41 -25.29 5.92 23.03
N GLU A 42 -25.50 6.84 22.09
CA GLU A 42 -24.44 7.38 21.25
C GLU A 42 -23.26 7.81 22.13
N GLY A 43 -22.23 6.97 22.12
CA GLY A 43 -20.89 7.32 22.54
C GLY A 43 -20.01 7.09 21.33
N ASP A 44 -19.99 8.09 20.44
CA ASP A 44 -19.04 8.24 19.34
C ASP A 44 -17.61 8.21 19.91
N SER A 45 -17.10 6.99 20.13
CA SER A 45 -15.67 6.76 20.24
C SER A 45 -15.16 6.52 18.83
N ALA A 46 -15.17 7.57 18.03
CA ALA A 46 -14.12 7.72 17.03
C ALA A 46 -12.81 7.56 17.80
N THR A 47 -12.24 6.36 17.72
CA THR A 47 -10.83 6.15 18.00
C THR A 47 -10.15 7.11 17.04
N GLU A 48 -9.77 8.26 17.57
CA GLU A 48 -8.94 9.22 16.87
C GLU A 48 -7.71 8.44 16.44
N ALA A 49 -7.63 8.18 15.12
CA ALA A 49 -6.43 7.61 14.54
C ALA A 49 -5.28 8.47 15.06
N PRO A 50 -4.20 7.88 15.62
CA PRO A 50 -3.10 8.64 16.17
C PRO A 50 -2.71 9.71 15.17
N ALA A 51 -2.78 10.98 15.58
CA ALA A 51 -2.38 12.09 14.74
C ALA A 51 -0.99 11.73 14.18
N PRO A 52 -0.88 11.55 12.86
CA PRO A 52 0.41 11.20 12.27
C PRO A 52 1.42 12.29 12.65
N PRO A 53 2.68 11.93 12.95
CA PRO A 53 3.63 12.86 13.52
C PRO A 53 3.73 14.10 12.63
N ASP A 54 3.32 15.25 13.17
CA ASP A 54 3.23 16.52 12.44
C ASP A 54 4.55 16.91 11.76
N GLU A 55 5.67 16.31 12.19
CA GLU A 55 7.00 16.58 11.69
C GLU A 55 7.63 15.33 11.06
N VAL A 56 7.47 15.19 9.74
CA VAL A 56 8.28 14.26 8.95
C VAL A 56 9.56 14.97 8.52
N ALA A 57 10.70 14.53 9.08
CA ALA A 57 12.00 15.12 8.81
C ALA A 57 12.37 15.11 7.32
N VAL A 58 13.00 16.20 6.87
CA VAL A 58 13.62 16.28 5.56
C VAL A 58 14.88 15.41 5.54
N VAL A 59 15.02 14.55 4.53
CA VAL A 59 16.22 13.72 4.40
C VAL A 59 17.39 14.57 3.89
N PRO A 60 18.64 14.37 4.37
CA PRO A 60 19.76 15.22 3.99
C PRO A 60 20.01 15.32 2.48
N ALA A 61 19.73 14.25 1.73
CA ALA A 61 19.85 14.24 0.27
C ALA A 61 18.85 15.19 -0.44
N SER A 62 17.79 15.59 0.25
CA SER A 62 16.77 16.53 -0.23
C SER A 62 16.97 17.96 0.29
N ASP A 63 17.88 18.13 1.26
CA ASP A 63 18.24 19.44 1.82
C ASP A 63 19.37 20.08 1.02
N ILE A 64 19.07 20.37 -0.24
CA ILE A 64 20.00 21.00 -1.19
C ILE A 64 19.41 22.33 -1.68
N GLU A 65 20.28 23.28 -2.01
CA GLU A 65 19.89 24.63 -2.44
C GLU A 65 19.03 24.61 -3.72
N SER A 66 19.23 23.63 -4.60
CA SER A 66 18.47 23.48 -5.84
C SER A 66 17.07 22.89 -5.64
N ASN A 67 16.75 22.35 -4.45
CA ASN A 67 15.43 21.81 -4.16
C ASN A 67 14.46 22.94 -3.78
N VAL A 68 13.63 23.34 -4.74
CA VAL A 68 12.65 24.42 -4.58
C VAL A 68 11.34 23.99 -3.93
N LEU A 69 11.20 22.69 -3.58
CA LEU A 69 9.98 22.23 -2.92
C LEU A 69 9.89 22.75 -1.49
N PRO A 70 8.68 23.10 -1.02
CA PRO A 70 8.50 23.59 0.34
C PRO A 70 8.58 22.44 1.35
N ASP A 71 8.99 22.78 2.57
CA ASP A 71 8.96 21.88 3.72
C ASP A 71 7.51 21.74 4.22
N VAL A 72 6.78 20.81 3.63
CA VAL A 72 5.35 20.56 3.92
C VAL A 72 5.12 19.06 4.03
N VAL A 73 4.54 18.64 5.15
CA VAL A 73 4.13 17.25 5.36
C VAL A 73 2.76 17.02 4.72
N VAL A 74 2.66 15.98 3.89
CA VAL A 74 1.42 15.59 3.20
C VAL A 74 1.13 14.11 3.44
N ASN A 75 -0.16 13.76 3.40
CA ASN A 75 -0.60 12.37 3.45
C ASN A 75 -0.38 11.70 2.08
N ASN A 76 0.39 10.62 2.05
CA ASN A 76 0.50 9.75 0.89
C ASN A 76 -0.64 8.73 0.89
N VAL A 77 -1.67 8.99 0.10
CA VAL A 77 -2.85 8.13 0.00
C VAL A 77 -2.57 6.76 -0.61
N THR A 78 -1.48 6.61 -1.36
CA THR A 78 -1.10 5.33 -1.99
C THR A 78 -0.48 4.37 -0.98
N LEU A 79 0.36 4.89 -0.08
CA LEU A 79 1.10 4.09 0.91
C LEU A 79 0.50 4.16 2.32
N GLY A 80 -0.44 5.08 2.57
CA GLY A 80 -1.08 5.26 3.87
C GLY A 80 -0.16 5.88 4.94
N ASN A 81 0.92 6.55 4.54
CA ASN A 81 1.87 7.20 5.44
C ASN A 81 1.97 8.71 5.18
N GLN A 82 2.64 9.44 6.08
CA GLN A 82 3.03 10.81 5.82
C GLN A 82 4.40 10.92 5.19
N VAL A 83 4.56 11.95 4.35
CA VAL A 83 5.80 12.24 3.64
C VAL A 83 6.01 13.76 3.60
N ASN A 84 7.27 14.18 3.69
CA ASN A 84 7.63 15.56 3.42
C ASN A 84 7.74 15.78 1.91
N LEU A 85 7.14 16.85 1.40
CA LEU A 85 7.17 17.17 -0.01
C LEU A 85 8.61 17.43 -0.51
N ARG A 86 9.50 18.01 0.31
CA ARG A 86 10.94 18.15 -0.05
C ARG A 86 11.61 16.82 -0.36
N ASN A 87 11.18 15.74 0.28
CA ASN A 87 11.76 14.40 0.11
C ASN A 87 11.41 13.74 -1.24
N MET A 88 10.58 14.38 -2.07
CA MET A 88 10.26 13.89 -3.43
C MET A 88 11.33 14.24 -4.47
N VAL A 89 12.18 15.24 -4.18
CA VAL A 89 13.16 15.82 -5.13
C VAL A 89 14.64 15.42 -4.95
N PRO A 90 15.06 14.44 -4.11
CA PRO A 90 16.37 13.83 -4.35
C PRO A 90 16.37 13.03 -5.68
N SER A 91 15.27 13.03 -6.44
CA SER A 91 15.13 12.41 -7.75
C SER A 91 15.46 13.39 -8.88
N GLU A 92 16.32 12.98 -9.82
CA GLU A 92 16.68 13.69 -11.06
C GLU A 92 15.50 13.85 -12.06
N LYS A 93 14.26 13.76 -11.59
CA LYS A 93 13.04 13.77 -12.41
C LYS A 93 12.24 15.04 -12.15
N PRO A 94 11.71 15.68 -13.20
CA PRO A 94 10.81 16.81 -13.01
C PRO A 94 9.52 16.37 -12.30
N VAL A 95 9.05 17.18 -11.36
CA VAL A 95 7.84 16.93 -10.57
C VAL A 95 6.77 17.98 -10.94
N LEU A 96 5.55 17.52 -11.26
CA LEU A 96 4.37 18.38 -11.45
C LEU A 96 3.55 18.39 -10.16
N VAL A 97 3.34 19.57 -9.59
CA VAL A 97 2.44 19.77 -8.46
C VAL A 97 1.17 20.45 -8.96
N TRP A 98 0.03 19.80 -8.76
CA TRP A 98 -1.31 20.29 -9.03
C TRP A 98 -2.04 20.39 -7.71
N MET A 99 -2.90 21.40 -7.55
CA MET A 99 -3.85 21.47 -6.43
C MET A 99 -5.28 21.53 -6.97
N TRP A 100 -6.18 20.78 -6.35
CA TRP A 100 -7.60 20.77 -6.66
C TRP A 100 -8.39 20.49 -5.37
N ALA A 101 -9.58 21.07 -5.28
CA ALA A 101 -10.54 20.77 -4.23
C ALA A 101 -11.92 20.55 -4.88
N PRO A 102 -12.67 19.50 -4.48
CA PRO A 102 -14.08 19.40 -4.82
C PRO A 102 -14.87 20.53 -4.17
N HIS A 103 -15.94 20.96 -4.83
CA HIS A 103 -16.89 21.94 -4.31
C HIS A 103 -17.84 21.31 -3.29
#